data_AF-A0A1M4V383-F1
#
_entry.id   AF-A0A1M4V383-F1
#
_cell.length_a   1.000
_cell.length_b   1.000
_cell.length_c   1.000
_cell.angle_alpha   90.00
_cell.angle_beta   90.00
_cell.angle_gamma   90.00
#
_symmetry.space_group_name_H-M   'P 1'
#
loop_
_entity.id
_entity.type
_entity.pdbx_description
1 polymer ?
#
loop_
_entity_poly.entity_id
_entity_poly.type
_entity_poly.pdbx_seq_one_letter_code
_entity_poly.pdbx_strand_id
1 'polypeptide(L)'
;MALRLYKTRIGEIEVEDKEIIIFEDGIPGFEHLKRFVILTLEETYPIMWLLSLEDELVSLPIIEPKLIRVDYQIKVPEEIVSKLGINDDNDAAVFTILTIPHENPENATVNLKAPLIISKKTNKGIQYILDDESLSIKHNIRDEIIISQQVLERQIKQVSKISQNKSKYNTKFGELEIADNEIIIFESGIPGFENLKKFYIHFSKETFPIQWLLSLENPEITFPVIDPVLVRVDYTFDLSKDIVEYLEIKKPEDVKIFTIMTIPHGDPDNITVNLKAPIIISKVNNKGVQLILENENYHLKHNVKEEISRSDEIIKKQAPDKERGA
;
A
#
# COMPACT_ATOMS: atom_id res chain seq x y z
N MET A 1 -24.31 -6.35 -18.10
CA MET A 1 -25.03 -6.15 -16.81
C MET A 1 -25.70 -4.79 -16.86
N ALA A 2 -26.75 -4.55 -16.09
CA ALA A 2 -27.45 -3.27 -16.11
C ALA A 2 -26.74 -2.27 -15.19
N LEU A 3 -26.24 -1.18 -15.77
CA LEU A 3 -25.79 0.01 -15.03
C LEU A 3 -27.02 0.77 -14.54
N ARG A 4 -26.99 1.24 -13.30
CA ARG A 4 -28.05 2.09 -12.74
C ARG A 4 -27.47 3.40 -12.24
N LEU A 5 -28.19 4.48 -12.54
CA LEU A 5 -27.81 5.81 -12.13
C LEU A 5 -28.33 6.13 -10.72
N TYR A 6 -27.45 6.62 -9.85
CA TYR A 6 -27.77 7.04 -8.49
C TYR A 6 -27.32 8.49 -8.26
N LYS A 7 -28.16 9.26 -7.56
CA LYS A 7 -27.79 10.59 -7.06
C LYS A 7 -27.21 10.43 -5.66
N THR A 8 -26.07 11.06 -5.41
CA THR A 8 -25.38 11.02 -4.13
C THR A 8 -24.87 12.41 -3.76
N ARG A 9 -24.46 12.58 -2.50
CA ARG A 9 -23.87 13.82 -1.99
C ARG A 9 -22.65 14.29 -2.78
N ILE A 10 -21.94 13.36 -3.43
CA ILE A 10 -20.73 13.63 -4.22
C ILE A 10 -20.97 13.57 -5.73
N GLY A 11 -22.23 13.63 -6.16
CA GLY A 11 -22.62 13.70 -7.55
C GLY A 11 -23.41 12.48 -8.02
N GLU A 12 -23.68 12.44 -9.32
CA GLU A 12 -24.38 11.32 -9.94
C GLU A 12 -23.40 10.23 -10.35
N ILE A 13 -23.58 9.03 -9.82
CA ILE A 13 -22.73 7.87 -10.09
C ILE A 13 -23.50 6.79 -10.84
N GLU A 14 -22.80 6.03 -11.68
CA GLU A 14 -23.33 4.80 -12.26
C GLU A 14 -22.77 3.61 -11.51
N VAL A 15 -23.66 2.70 -11.11
CA VAL A 15 -23.32 1.54 -10.30
C VAL A 15 -23.83 0.29 -10.98
N GLU A 16 -22.96 -0.69 -11.18
CA GLU A 16 -23.35 -2.03 -11.59
C GLU A 16 -23.95 -2.80 -10.41
N ASP A 17 -24.94 -3.65 -10.67
CA ASP A 17 -25.57 -4.49 -9.62
C ASP A 17 -24.53 -5.35 -8.84
N LYS A 18 -23.38 -5.68 -9.46
CA LYS A 18 -22.28 -6.44 -8.84
C LYS A 18 -21.39 -5.63 -7.89
N GLU A 19 -21.50 -4.30 -7.89
CA GLU A 19 -20.72 -3.41 -7.02
C GLU A 19 -21.48 -3.05 -5.74
N ILE A 20 -22.77 -3.38 -5.70
CA ILE A 20 -23.65 -3.04 -4.59
C ILE A 20 -23.35 -3.95 -3.40
N ILE A 21 -22.94 -3.32 -2.31
CA ILE A 21 -22.72 -3.94 -1.02
C ILE A 21 -24.04 -3.94 -0.24
N ILE A 22 -24.44 -5.11 0.24
CA ILE A 22 -25.65 -5.33 1.02
C ILE A 22 -25.31 -5.48 2.49
N PHE A 23 -25.72 -4.51 3.29
CA PHE A 23 -25.72 -4.58 4.75
C PHE A 23 -27.12 -5.02 5.20
N GLU A 24 -27.34 -6.33 5.41
CA GLU A 24 -28.68 -6.88 5.73
C GLU A 24 -29.31 -6.24 6.97
N ASP A 25 -28.49 -5.95 7.98
CA ASP A 25 -28.91 -5.27 9.22
C ASP A 25 -28.71 -3.75 9.15
N GLY A 26 -28.20 -3.24 8.03
CA GLY A 26 -27.79 -1.85 7.83
C GLY A 26 -26.50 -1.54 8.58
N ILE A 27 -26.29 -0.25 8.82
CA ILE A 27 -25.15 0.25 9.61
C ILE A 27 -25.73 0.94 10.86
N PRO A 28 -25.18 0.76 12.07
CA PRO A 28 -25.59 1.50 13.26
C PRO A 28 -25.82 3.00 13.02
N GLY A 29 -27.01 3.50 13.35
CA GLY A 29 -27.49 4.86 13.07
C GLY A 29 -28.13 5.05 11.69
N PHE A 30 -28.00 4.07 10.80
CA PHE A 30 -28.53 4.01 9.44
C PHE A 30 -29.13 2.62 9.14
N GLU A 31 -29.78 1.99 10.12
CA GLU A 31 -30.23 0.60 10.05
C GLU A 31 -31.27 0.36 8.95
N HIS A 32 -31.95 1.42 8.50
CA HIS A 32 -32.92 1.40 7.41
C HIS A 32 -32.27 1.42 6.02
N LEU A 33 -30.99 1.79 5.92
CA LEU A 33 -30.22 1.79 4.68
C LEU A 33 -29.44 0.47 4.59
N LYS A 34 -29.60 -0.23 3.46
CA LYS A 34 -29.10 -1.59 3.23
C LYS A 34 -28.16 -1.67 2.04
N ARG A 35 -28.26 -0.75 1.07
CA ARG A 35 -27.55 -0.82 -0.20
C ARG A 35 -26.53 0.31 -0.28
N PHE A 36 -25.27 -0.07 -0.34
CA PHE A 36 -24.16 0.86 -0.40
C PHE A 36 -23.22 0.54 -1.55
N VAL A 37 -22.39 1.51 -1.92
CA VAL A 37 -21.25 1.33 -2.82
C VAL A 37 -20.04 2.04 -2.22
N ILE A 38 -18.83 1.53 -2.49
CA ILE A 38 -17.59 2.23 -2.15
C ILE A 38 -17.12 3.00 -3.37
N LEU A 39 -16.97 4.31 -3.24
CA LEU A 39 -16.37 5.17 -4.25
C LEU A 39 -14.97 5.60 -3.82
N THR A 40 -14.02 5.45 -4.74
CA THR A 40 -12.66 5.96 -4.59
C THR A 40 -12.51 7.21 -5.46
N LEU A 41 -12.01 8.29 -4.87
CA LEU A 41 -11.70 9.55 -5.57
C LEU A 41 -10.21 9.84 -5.45
N GLU A 42 -9.58 10.31 -6.53
CA GLU A 42 -8.14 10.63 -6.55
C GLU A 42 -7.80 11.71 -5.51
N GLU A 43 -8.66 12.72 -5.37
CA GLU A 43 -8.40 13.89 -4.50
C GLU A 43 -8.48 13.56 -3.01
N THR A 44 -9.20 12.48 -2.65
CA THR A 44 -9.35 12.09 -1.25
C THR A 44 -8.60 10.81 -0.89
N TYR A 45 -8.05 10.08 -1.87
CA TYR A 45 -7.29 8.86 -1.61
C TYR A 45 -6.14 9.12 -0.62
N PRO A 46 -5.95 8.30 0.44
CA PRO A 46 -6.53 6.96 0.68
C PRO A 46 -7.90 6.92 1.37
N ILE A 47 -8.58 8.05 1.57
CA ILE A 47 -9.96 8.09 2.08
C ILE A 47 -10.93 7.82 0.92
N MET A 48 -11.73 6.77 1.09
CA MET A 48 -12.82 6.38 0.20
C MET A 48 -14.17 6.77 0.81
N TRP A 49 -15.25 6.62 0.04
CA TRP A 49 -16.60 6.98 0.47
C TRP A 49 -17.53 5.79 0.39
N LEU A 50 -18.11 5.40 1.53
CA LEU A 50 -19.24 4.48 1.56
C LEU A 50 -20.53 5.27 1.34
N LEU A 51 -21.11 5.14 0.14
CA LEU A 51 -22.28 5.88 -0.30
C LEU A 51 -23.53 5.04 -0.17
N SER A 52 -24.59 5.60 0.38
CA SER A 52 -25.91 4.98 0.32
C SER A 52 -26.49 5.12 -1.09
N LEU A 53 -27.11 4.04 -1.58
CA LEU A 53 -27.90 4.03 -2.81
C LEU A 53 -29.40 4.27 -2.56
N GLU A 54 -29.77 4.50 -1.30
CA GLU A 54 -31.14 4.66 -0.82
C GLU A 54 -31.38 6.05 -0.19
N ASP A 55 -30.32 6.76 0.19
CA ASP A 55 -30.37 8.15 0.69
C ASP A 55 -29.18 8.95 0.12
N GLU A 56 -29.49 9.94 -0.70
CA GLU A 56 -28.51 10.78 -1.38
C GLU A 56 -27.64 11.62 -0.42
N LEU A 57 -28.08 11.85 0.82
CA LEU A 57 -27.34 12.64 1.81
C LEU A 57 -26.35 11.81 2.62
N VAL A 58 -26.42 10.48 2.55
CA VAL A 58 -25.61 9.57 3.37
C VAL A 58 -24.36 9.13 2.61
N SER A 59 -23.22 9.68 3.02
CA SER A 59 -21.88 9.33 2.55
C SER A 59 -20.93 9.29 3.74
N LEU A 60 -20.31 8.15 4.00
CA LEU A 60 -19.41 7.96 5.14
C LEU A 60 -17.97 7.87 4.63
N PRO A 61 -17.04 8.72 5.09
CA PRO A 61 -15.63 8.57 4.75
C PRO A 61 -15.10 7.30 5.43
N ILE A 62 -14.42 6.46 4.66
CA ILE A 62 -13.84 5.20 5.11
C ILE A 62 -12.36 5.10 4.71
N ILE A 63 -11.57 4.35 5.47
CA ILE A 63 -10.16 4.07 5.17
C ILE A 63 -9.80 2.65 5.58
N GLU A 64 -8.82 2.05 4.90
CA GLU A 64 -8.23 0.81 5.37
C GLU A 64 -7.50 1.02 6.70
N PRO A 65 -7.85 0.30 7.77
CA PRO A 65 -7.32 0.57 9.10
C PRO A 65 -5.81 0.29 9.21
N LYS A 66 -5.24 -0.57 8.34
CA LYS A 66 -3.79 -0.83 8.32
C LYS A 66 -2.95 0.35 7.83
N LEU A 67 -3.55 1.31 7.12
CA LEU A 67 -2.86 2.53 6.68
C LEU A 67 -2.61 3.51 7.83
N ILE A 68 -3.38 3.41 8.91
CA ILE A 68 -3.30 4.26 10.10
C ILE A 68 -2.75 3.52 11.31
N ARG A 69 -3.09 2.23 11.44
CA ARG A 69 -2.67 1.34 12.52
C ARG A 69 -2.09 0.05 11.93
N VAL A 70 -0.78 0.01 11.78
CA VAL A 70 -0.05 -1.04 11.06
C VAL A 70 -0.22 -2.44 11.66
N ASP A 71 -0.42 -2.51 12.97
CA ASP A 71 -0.62 -3.76 13.72
C ASP A 71 -2.10 -4.08 13.96
N TYR A 72 -3.02 -3.37 13.29
CA TYR A 72 -4.44 -3.62 13.43
C TYR A 72 -4.82 -5.01 12.93
N GLN A 73 -5.29 -5.83 13.86
CA GLN A 73 -5.79 -7.17 13.65
C GLN A 73 -7.14 -7.30 14.32
N ILE A 74 -8.08 -7.96 13.65
CA ILE A 74 -9.42 -8.18 14.16
C ILE A 74 -9.69 -9.67 14.24
N LYS A 75 -10.44 -10.07 15.25
CA LYS A 75 -11.01 -11.42 15.34
C LYS A 75 -12.52 -11.28 15.30
N VAL A 76 -13.12 -11.99 14.36
CA VAL A 76 -14.55 -11.96 14.10
C VAL A 76 -15.10 -13.36 14.35
N PRO A 77 -16.23 -13.50 15.07
CA PRO A 77 -16.86 -14.79 15.29
C PRO A 77 -17.14 -15.54 13.98
N GLU A 78 -16.95 -16.86 14.00
CA GLU A 78 -17.14 -17.75 12.84
C GLU A 78 -18.57 -17.66 12.27
N GLU A 79 -19.56 -17.38 13.11
CA GLU A 79 -20.95 -17.15 12.70
C GLU A 79 -21.07 -15.96 11.73
N ILE A 80 -20.37 -14.85 12.00
CA ILE A 80 -20.38 -13.66 11.15
C ILE A 80 -19.61 -13.92 9.86
N VAL A 81 -18.45 -14.57 9.95
CA VAL A 81 -17.65 -15.00 8.78
C VAL A 81 -18.50 -15.86 7.85
N SER A 82 -19.24 -16.82 8.41
CA SER A 82 -20.17 -17.69 7.68
C SER A 82 -21.35 -16.91 7.08
N LYS A 83 -21.97 -15.98 7.83
CA LYS A 83 -23.07 -15.12 7.35
C LYS A 83 -22.65 -14.27 6.14
N LEU A 84 -21.40 -13.79 6.14
CA LEU A 84 -20.81 -13.03 5.03
C LEU A 84 -20.28 -13.92 3.89
N GLY A 85 -20.23 -15.24 4.05
CA GLY A 85 -19.71 -16.16 3.04
C GLY A 85 -18.21 -16.01 2.75
N ILE A 86 -17.43 -15.61 3.77
CA ILE A 86 -15.98 -15.47 3.70
C ILE A 86 -15.35 -16.84 3.97
N ASN A 87 -14.49 -17.32 3.08
CA ASN A 87 -13.80 -18.63 3.24
C ASN A 87 -12.32 -18.47 3.58
N ASP A 88 -11.71 -17.37 3.12
CA ASP A 88 -10.31 -17.02 3.34
C ASP A 88 -10.21 -15.54 3.72
N ASP A 89 -9.19 -15.16 4.49
CA ASP A 89 -8.97 -13.77 4.91
C ASP A 89 -8.87 -12.80 3.70
N ASN A 90 -8.38 -13.27 2.56
CA ASN A 90 -8.27 -12.46 1.34
C ASN A 90 -9.63 -12.17 0.68
N ASP A 91 -10.67 -12.94 1.02
CA ASP A 91 -12.06 -12.69 0.58
C ASP A 91 -12.70 -11.52 1.35
N ALA A 92 -12.07 -11.04 2.42
CA ALA A 92 -12.56 -9.93 3.22
C ALA A 92 -11.90 -8.60 2.79
N ALA A 93 -12.70 -7.54 2.73
CA ALA A 93 -12.23 -6.17 2.76
C ALA A 93 -12.65 -5.56 4.11
N VAL A 94 -11.71 -4.84 4.76
CA VAL A 94 -11.93 -4.26 6.08
C VAL A 94 -11.68 -2.76 6.01
N PHE A 95 -12.66 -1.97 6.46
CA PHE A 95 -12.56 -0.52 6.50
C PHE A 95 -12.99 0.01 7.88
N THR A 96 -12.52 1.20 8.23
CA THR A 96 -13.02 1.96 9.39
C THR A 96 -13.63 3.27 8.91
N ILE A 97 -14.69 3.72 9.57
CA ILE A 97 -15.31 5.02 9.32
C ILE A 97 -14.49 6.12 10.00
N LEU A 98 -14.34 7.26 9.32
CA LEU A 98 -13.70 8.47 9.83
C LEU A 98 -14.75 9.48 10.30
N THR A 99 -14.36 10.32 11.26
CA THR A 99 -15.03 11.58 11.57
C THR A 99 -14.04 12.71 11.33
N ILE A 100 -14.35 13.58 10.37
CA ILE A 100 -13.51 14.71 9.96
C ILE A 100 -14.20 16.01 10.40
N PRO A 101 -13.71 16.69 11.46
CA PRO A 101 -14.27 17.97 11.90
C PRO A 101 -14.11 19.05 10.83
N HIS A 102 -15.16 19.83 10.56
CA HIS A 102 -15.15 20.87 9.53
C HIS A 102 -14.12 21.99 9.80
N GLU A 103 -14.00 22.43 11.06
CA GLU A 103 -13.10 23.54 11.42
C GLU A 103 -11.65 23.10 11.60
N ASN A 104 -11.45 21.86 12.07
CA ASN A 104 -10.15 21.30 12.40
C ASN A 104 -10.01 19.87 11.82
N PRO A 105 -9.88 19.73 10.48
CA PRO A 105 -9.77 18.42 9.83
C PRO A 105 -8.60 17.59 10.35
N GLU A 106 -7.60 18.25 10.90
CA GLU A 106 -6.41 17.64 11.43
C GLU A 106 -6.62 16.91 12.78
N ASN A 107 -7.79 17.12 13.39
CA ASN A 107 -8.29 16.37 14.54
C ASN A 107 -9.23 15.23 14.11
N ALA A 108 -9.14 14.80 12.85
CA ALA A 108 -9.89 13.65 12.36
C ALA A 108 -9.64 12.42 13.22
N THR A 109 -10.72 11.68 13.43
CA THR A 109 -10.72 10.45 14.24
C THR A 109 -11.25 9.28 13.42
N VAL A 110 -10.93 8.05 13.85
CA VAL A 110 -11.47 6.82 13.26
C VAL A 110 -12.11 5.94 14.33
N ASN A 111 -13.05 5.11 13.89
CA ASN A 111 -13.67 4.09 14.72
C ASN A 111 -13.04 2.70 14.53
N LEU A 112 -11.92 2.45 15.22
CA LEU A 112 -11.29 1.12 15.20
C LEU A 112 -12.08 0.07 15.99
N LYS A 113 -13.02 0.45 16.88
CA LYS A 113 -13.82 -0.54 17.63
C LYS A 113 -14.91 -1.18 16.78
N ALA A 114 -15.37 -0.52 15.72
CA ALA A 114 -16.47 -1.00 14.89
C ALA A 114 -16.14 -0.95 13.39
N PRO A 115 -15.23 -1.82 12.89
CA PRO A 115 -14.91 -1.90 11.48
C PRO A 115 -16.08 -2.37 10.62
N LEU A 116 -16.05 -1.96 9.36
CA LEU A 116 -16.83 -2.52 8.27
C LEU A 116 -16.08 -3.75 7.75
N ILE A 117 -16.78 -4.88 7.66
CA ILE A 117 -16.27 -6.13 7.10
C ILE A 117 -17.14 -6.49 5.92
N ILE A 118 -16.52 -6.61 4.74
CA ILE A 118 -17.22 -6.81 3.48
C ILE A 118 -16.64 -8.03 2.77
N SER A 119 -17.51 -8.95 2.39
CA SER A 119 -17.14 -10.10 1.55
C SER A 119 -17.01 -9.66 0.09
N LYS A 120 -15.81 -9.80 -0.48
CA LYS A 120 -15.52 -9.56 -1.90
C LYS A 120 -16.25 -10.54 -2.82
N LYS A 121 -16.68 -11.70 -2.28
CA LYS A 121 -17.37 -12.75 -3.05
C LYS A 121 -18.88 -12.52 -3.11
N THR A 122 -19.49 -12.16 -1.98
CA THR A 122 -20.95 -12.06 -1.89
C THR A 122 -21.44 -10.61 -1.87
N ASN A 123 -20.54 -9.63 -1.80
CA ASN A 123 -20.83 -8.22 -1.53
C ASN A 123 -21.76 -8.02 -0.33
N LYS A 124 -21.63 -8.87 0.69
CA LYS A 124 -22.33 -8.67 1.96
C LYS A 124 -21.42 -7.93 2.91
N GLY A 125 -21.97 -6.93 3.59
CA GLY A 125 -21.27 -6.10 4.56
C GLY A 125 -21.89 -6.19 5.94
N ILE A 126 -21.08 -5.95 6.97
CA ILE A 126 -21.53 -5.69 8.34
C ILE A 126 -20.63 -4.64 8.97
N GLN A 127 -21.18 -3.79 9.84
CA GLN A 127 -20.37 -3.05 10.81
C GLN A 127 -20.35 -3.84 12.11
N TYR A 128 -19.20 -4.44 12.43
CA TYR A 128 -19.09 -5.33 13.59
C TYR A 128 -18.37 -4.63 14.74
N ILE A 129 -18.99 -4.62 15.93
CA ILE A 129 -18.36 -4.08 17.14
C ILE A 129 -17.46 -5.16 17.74
N LEU A 130 -16.16 -4.87 17.81
CA LEU A 130 -15.15 -5.77 18.35
C LEU A 130 -15.22 -5.81 19.88
N ASP A 131 -15.07 -7.02 20.42
CA ASP A 131 -14.86 -7.29 21.84
C ASP A 131 -13.36 -7.14 22.17
N ASP A 132 -12.83 -5.93 21.98
CA ASP A 132 -11.46 -5.56 22.30
C ASP A 132 -11.48 -4.24 23.09
N GLU A 133 -11.14 -4.33 24.38
CA GLU A 133 -11.08 -3.20 25.30
C GLU A 133 -9.95 -2.22 25.00
N SER A 134 -8.95 -2.62 24.20
CA SER A 134 -7.88 -1.72 23.75
C SER A 134 -8.32 -0.80 22.61
N LEU A 135 -9.46 -1.08 21.98
CA LEU A 135 -10.02 -0.30 20.88
C LEU A 135 -11.16 0.61 21.37
N SER A 136 -11.24 1.78 20.74
CA SER A 136 -12.20 2.83 21.00
C SER A 136 -12.92 3.21 19.71
N ILE A 137 -14.11 3.80 19.86
CA ILE A 137 -14.87 4.37 18.75
C ILE A 137 -14.30 5.68 18.22
N LYS A 138 -13.35 6.27 18.95
CA LYS A 138 -12.65 7.51 18.59
C LYS A 138 -11.17 7.36 18.89
N HIS A 139 -10.38 7.19 17.83
CA HIS A 139 -8.93 7.28 17.86
C HIS A 139 -8.49 8.45 16.98
N ASN A 140 -7.61 9.30 17.48
CA ASN A 140 -7.04 10.37 16.65
C ASN A 140 -6.11 9.75 15.59
N ILE A 141 -6.28 10.13 14.33
CA ILE A 141 -5.51 9.55 13.22
C ILE A 141 -4.01 9.81 13.38
N ARG A 142 -3.61 11.01 13.81
CA ARG A 142 -2.19 11.35 13.97
C ARG A 142 -1.55 10.52 15.06
N ASP A 143 -2.25 10.32 16.17
CA ASP A 143 -1.76 9.53 17.29
C ASP A 143 -1.55 8.06 16.87
N GLU A 144 -2.52 7.48 16.15
CA GLU A 144 -2.39 6.10 15.63
C GLU A 144 -1.25 5.96 14.62
N ILE A 145 -1.04 6.95 13.76
CA ILE A 145 0.11 6.97 12.84
C ILE A 145 1.43 7.03 13.61
N ILE A 146 1.52 7.86 14.66
CA ILE A 146 2.72 7.95 15.52
C ILE A 146 2.96 6.61 16.22
N ILE A 147 1.92 5.98 16.76
CA ILE A 147 2.00 4.65 17.39
C ILE A 147 2.49 3.61 16.38
N SER A 148 1.93 3.60 15.17
CA SER A 148 2.35 2.70 14.10
C SER A 148 3.82 2.87 13.73
N GLN A 149 4.31 4.11 13.63
CA GLN A 149 5.72 4.39 13.38
C GLN A 149 6.59 3.81 14.50
N GLN A 150 6.19 3.95 15.77
CA GLN A 150 6.92 3.36 16.89
C GLN A 150 6.88 1.83 16.88
N VAL A 151 5.76 1.22 16.50
CA VAL A 151 5.63 -0.24 16.37
C VAL A 151 6.56 -0.75 15.28
N LEU A 152 6.57 -0.12 14.10
CA LEU A 152 7.48 -0.46 13.02
C LEU A 152 8.93 -0.30 13.44
N GLU A 153 9.29 0.82 14.08
CA GLU A 153 10.64 1.01 14.62
C GLU A 153 11.02 -0.06 15.64
N ARG A 154 10.08 -0.48 16.51
CA ARG A 154 10.30 -1.56 17.48
C ARG A 154 10.46 -2.90 16.80
N GLN A 155 9.67 -3.21 15.78
CA GLN A 155 9.78 -4.43 15.00
C GLN A 155 11.13 -4.47 14.27
N ILE A 156 11.54 -3.37 13.63
CA ILE A 156 12.88 -3.21 13.04
C ILE A 156 13.96 -3.41 14.11
N LYS A 157 13.80 -2.79 15.30
CA LYS A 157 14.71 -2.95 16.46
C LYS A 157 14.71 -4.36 17.07
N GLN A 158 13.60 -5.09 17.01
CA GLN A 158 13.48 -6.47 17.54
C GLN A 158 14.04 -7.49 16.57
N VAL A 159 13.78 -7.33 15.27
CA VAL A 159 14.42 -8.07 14.18
C VAL A 159 15.94 -7.87 14.21
N SER A 160 16.41 -6.68 14.63
CA SER A 160 17.85 -6.41 14.84
C SER A 160 18.38 -6.74 16.26
N LYS A 161 17.54 -7.19 17.21
CA LYS A 161 17.93 -7.57 18.60
C LYS A 161 18.15 -9.06 18.83
N ILE A 162 17.95 -9.92 17.82
CA ILE A 162 18.47 -11.29 17.84
C ILE A 162 19.99 -11.19 17.69
N SER A 163 20.72 -10.85 18.76
CA SER A 163 22.19 -10.79 18.87
C SER A 163 22.92 -10.54 17.54
N GLN A 164 22.84 -9.33 17.00
CA GLN A 164 23.46 -9.03 15.71
C GLN A 164 24.72 -8.23 15.89
N ASN A 165 25.80 -8.74 15.32
CA ASN A 165 26.95 -7.92 15.03
C ASN A 165 26.46 -6.74 14.17
N LYS A 166 26.65 -5.54 14.71
CA LYS A 166 26.49 -4.30 13.96
C LYS A 166 27.86 -3.83 13.55
N SER A 167 27.98 -3.45 12.30
CA SER A 167 29.19 -2.86 11.77
C SER A 167 28.93 -1.41 11.42
N LYS A 168 29.93 -0.56 11.66
CA LYS A 168 29.90 0.85 11.25
C LYS A 168 30.31 0.95 9.80
N TYR A 169 29.50 1.64 9.01
CA TYR A 169 29.76 1.90 7.61
C TYR A 169 29.75 3.40 7.35
N ASN A 170 30.78 3.89 6.68
CA ASN A 170 30.76 5.24 6.12
C ASN A 170 29.91 5.21 4.85
N THR A 171 28.94 6.10 4.76
CA THR A 171 28.02 6.21 3.62
C THR A 171 27.89 7.66 3.18
N LYS A 172 27.21 7.89 2.04
CA LYS A 172 26.84 9.23 1.59
C LYS A 172 26.00 10.03 2.61
N PHE A 173 25.35 9.35 3.56
CA PHE A 173 24.55 9.94 4.63
C PHE A 173 25.29 10.02 5.98
N GLY A 174 26.61 9.83 5.97
CA GLY A 174 27.45 9.78 7.17
C GLY A 174 27.69 8.34 7.66
N GLU A 175 28.21 8.23 8.88
CA GLU A 175 28.44 6.94 9.53
C GLU A 175 27.11 6.33 9.99
N LEU A 176 26.81 5.13 9.51
CA LEU A 176 25.63 4.37 9.90
C LEU A 176 26.05 3.07 10.60
N GLU A 177 25.39 2.73 11.71
CA GLU A 177 25.50 1.41 12.33
C GLU A 177 24.41 0.49 11.76
N ILE A 178 24.84 -0.51 10.98
CA ILE A 178 23.94 -1.40 10.23
C ILE A 178 24.09 -2.81 10.79
N ALA A 179 22.98 -3.49 11.06
CA ALA A 179 23.00 -4.88 11.50
C ALA A 179 23.28 -5.82 10.33
N ASP A 180 24.01 -6.91 10.57
CA ASP A 180 24.35 -7.88 9.51
C ASP A 180 23.11 -8.42 8.77
N ASN A 181 21.94 -8.53 9.43
CA ASN A 181 20.69 -8.94 8.77
C ASN A 181 19.95 -7.83 8.03
N GLU A 182 20.45 -6.61 8.04
CA GLU A 182 19.93 -5.51 7.21
C GLU A 182 20.74 -5.37 5.92
N ILE A 183 21.89 -6.05 5.84
CA ILE A 183 22.76 -6.06 4.67
C ILE A 183 22.15 -6.96 3.60
N ILE A 184 21.91 -6.36 2.44
CA ILE A 184 21.47 -7.05 1.23
C ILE A 184 22.71 -7.55 0.49
N ILE A 185 22.70 -8.84 0.16
CA ILE A 185 23.79 -9.50 -0.56
C ILE A 185 23.42 -9.70 -2.02
N PHE A 186 24.09 -8.98 -2.90
CA PHE A 186 24.05 -9.20 -4.34
C PHE A 186 25.26 -10.07 -4.73
N GLU A 187 25.14 -11.40 -4.73
CA GLU A 187 26.29 -12.30 -5.00
C GLU A 187 26.93 -12.04 -6.37
N SER A 188 26.14 -11.70 -7.38
CA SER A 188 26.61 -11.29 -8.72
C SER A 188 26.92 -9.79 -8.81
N GLY A 189 26.63 -9.02 -7.75
CA GLY A 189 26.65 -7.56 -7.75
C GLY A 189 25.50 -6.97 -8.56
N ILE A 190 25.55 -5.65 -8.75
CA ILE A 190 24.63 -4.90 -9.61
C ILE A 190 25.35 -4.65 -10.94
N PRO A 191 24.70 -4.78 -12.12
CA PRO A 191 25.29 -4.44 -13.41
C PRO A 191 26.02 -3.09 -13.41
N GLY A 192 27.28 -3.09 -13.85
CA GLY A 192 28.20 -1.95 -13.80
C GLY A 192 28.93 -1.74 -12.46
N PHE A 193 28.57 -2.49 -11.43
CA PHE A 193 29.13 -2.48 -10.08
C PHE A 193 29.28 -3.92 -9.55
N GLU A 194 29.70 -4.85 -10.41
CA GLU A 194 29.74 -6.29 -10.11
C GLU A 194 30.72 -6.62 -8.97
N ASN A 195 31.68 -5.74 -8.68
CA ASN A 195 32.62 -5.89 -7.57
C ASN A 195 32.01 -5.51 -6.20
N LEU A 196 30.86 -4.84 -6.17
CA LEU A 196 30.15 -4.47 -4.95
C LEU A 196 29.04 -5.49 -4.69
N LYS A 197 29.05 -6.08 -3.50
CA LYS A 197 28.19 -7.19 -3.09
C LYS A 197 27.27 -6.84 -1.93
N LYS A 198 27.66 -5.88 -1.08
CA LYS A 198 26.93 -5.51 0.14
C LYS A 198 26.25 -4.17 -0.03
N PHE A 199 24.94 -4.17 0.14
CA PHE A 199 24.12 -2.97 0.04
C PHE A 199 23.16 -2.84 1.20
N TYR A 200 22.62 -1.64 1.41
CA TYR A 200 21.62 -1.34 2.43
C TYR A 200 20.58 -0.37 1.87
N ILE A 201 19.30 -0.59 2.18
CA ILE A 201 18.23 0.35 1.84
C ILE A 201 18.08 1.35 2.98
N HIS A 202 18.51 2.58 2.75
CA HIS A 202 18.34 3.69 3.67
C HIS A 202 17.02 4.41 3.42
N PHE A 203 16.24 4.55 4.49
CA PHE A 203 14.99 5.28 4.53
C PHE A 203 15.20 6.66 5.15
N SER A 204 14.67 7.70 4.50
CA SER A 204 14.54 9.05 5.06
C SER A 204 13.12 9.54 4.91
N LYS A 205 12.55 10.15 5.96
CA LYS A 205 11.22 10.77 5.93
C LYS A 205 11.15 11.94 4.95
N GLU A 206 12.27 12.61 4.70
CA GLU A 206 12.33 13.81 3.86
C GLU A 206 12.24 13.47 2.37
N THR A 207 12.69 12.28 1.97
CA THR A 207 12.71 11.85 0.56
C THR A 207 11.64 10.84 0.22
N PHE A 208 10.91 10.30 1.22
CA PHE A 208 9.85 9.32 0.99
C PHE A 208 8.80 9.87 -0.01
N PRO A 209 8.39 9.11 -1.05
CA PRO A 209 8.57 7.65 -1.23
C PRO A 209 9.93 7.18 -1.78
N ILE A 210 10.84 8.09 -2.14
CA ILE A 210 12.19 7.75 -2.63
C ILE A 210 13.08 7.32 -1.46
N GLN A 211 13.70 6.15 -1.62
CA GLN A 211 14.67 5.56 -0.71
C GLN A 211 16.04 5.48 -1.38
N TRP A 212 17.07 5.05 -0.65
CA TRP A 212 18.45 5.01 -1.15
C TRP A 212 19.08 3.64 -0.99
N LEU A 213 19.48 3.00 -2.09
CA LEU A 213 20.29 1.81 -2.08
C LEU A 213 21.77 2.21 -1.97
N LEU A 214 22.36 2.04 -0.79
CA LEU A 214 23.73 2.41 -0.47
C LEU A 214 24.65 1.20 -0.65
N SER A 215 25.80 1.37 -1.30
CA SER A 215 26.87 0.38 -1.18
C SER A 215 27.55 0.50 0.17
N LEU A 216 27.78 -0.63 0.84
CA LEU A 216 28.53 -0.70 2.10
C LEU A 216 30.04 -0.90 1.88
N GLU A 217 30.46 -1.05 0.63
CA GLU A 217 31.85 -1.26 0.23
C GLU A 217 32.43 -0.03 -0.48
N ASN A 218 31.58 0.85 -1.02
CA ASN A 218 31.99 2.14 -1.58
C ASN A 218 30.96 3.25 -1.25
N PRO A 219 31.30 4.23 -0.39
CA PRO A 219 30.37 5.27 0.07
C PRO A 219 29.87 6.20 -1.06
N GLU A 220 30.60 6.30 -2.17
CA GLU A 220 30.21 7.14 -3.31
C GLU A 220 29.10 6.51 -4.16
N ILE A 221 28.89 5.19 -4.02
CA ILE A 221 27.90 4.45 -4.79
C ILE A 221 26.58 4.40 -4.01
N THR A 222 25.61 5.14 -4.51
CA THR A 222 24.28 5.27 -3.93
C THR A 222 23.27 5.49 -5.04
N PHE A 223 22.18 4.71 -5.03
CA PHE A 223 21.12 4.81 -6.03
C PHE A 223 19.82 5.28 -5.37
N PRO A 224 19.15 6.32 -5.88
CA PRO A 224 17.77 6.58 -5.51
C PRO A 224 16.90 5.45 -6.06
N VAL A 225 16.05 4.90 -5.22
CA VAL A 225 15.17 3.77 -5.54
C VAL A 225 13.75 4.05 -5.07
N ILE A 226 12.77 3.54 -5.80
CA ILE A 226 11.35 3.67 -5.49
C ILE A 226 10.63 2.34 -5.73
N ASP A 227 9.56 2.09 -5.00
CA ASP A 227 8.66 0.99 -5.31
C ASP A 227 8.02 1.26 -6.68
N PRO A 228 8.17 0.37 -7.68
CA PRO A 228 7.70 0.63 -9.03
C PRO A 228 6.18 0.79 -9.12
N VAL A 229 5.40 0.20 -8.20
CA VAL A 229 3.92 0.33 -8.22
C VAL A 229 3.49 1.77 -7.93
N LEU A 230 4.29 2.55 -7.22
CA LEU A 230 4.03 3.98 -6.97
C LEU A 230 4.23 4.85 -8.21
N VAL A 231 4.89 4.32 -9.25
CA VAL A 231 5.12 5.04 -10.52
C VAL A 231 4.26 4.46 -11.62
N ARG A 232 4.04 3.14 -11.62
CA ARG A 232 3.24 2.42 -12.61
C ARG A 232 2.34 1.40 -11.93
N VAL A 233 1.05 1.72 -11.83
CA VAL A 233 0.07 0.92 -11.06
C VAL A 233 -0.11 -0.50 -11.57
N ASP A 234 0.07 -0.72 -12.88
CA ASP A 234 -0.03 -2.02 -13.55
C ASP A 234 1.33 -2.72 -13.73
N TYR A 235 2.33 -2.36 -12.92
CA TYR A 235 3.65 -2.99 -12.97
C TYR A 235 3.59 -4.43 -12.43
N THR A 236 3.77 -5.40 -13.33
CA THR A 236 3.72 -6.83 -13.04
C THR A 236 4.70 -7.61 -13.91
N PHE A 237 5.29 -8.65 -13.35
CA PHE A 237 6.19 -9.57 -14.05
C PHE A 237 6.28 -10.88 -13.30
N ASP A 238 6.63 -11.94 -14.03
CA ASP A 238 6.88 -13.26 -13.45
C ASP A 238 8.37 -13.44 -13.17
N LEU A 239 8.67 -14.08 -12.04
CA LEU A 239 10.03 -14.56 -11.75
C LEU A 239 10.19 -15.97 -12.32
N SER A 240 11.34 -16.24 -12.95
CA SER A 240 11.69 -17.60 -13.37
C SER A 240 11.87 -18.49 -12.15
N LYS A 241 11.68 -19.81 -12.32
CA LYS A 241 11.89 -20.80 -11.25
C LYS A 241 13.28 -20.71 -10.64
N ASP A 242 14.29 -20.47 -11.46
CA ASP A 242 15.69 -20.35 -11.02
C ASP A 242 15.88 -19.14 -10.08
N ILE A 243 15.24 -18.00 -10.38
CA ILE A 243 15.30 -16.82 -9.50
C ILE A 243 14.52 -17.05 -8.21
N VAL A 244 13.33 -17.68 -8.29
CA VAL A 244 12.52 -18.04 -7.12
C VAL A 244 13.30 -18.96 -6.18
N GLU A 245 13.98 -19.97 -6.71
CA GLU A 245 14.81 -20.90 -5.94
C GLU A 245 16.04 -20.20 -5.35
N TYR A 246 16.77 -19.42 -6.15
CA TYR A 246 17.95 -18.68 -5.70
C TYR A 246 17.63 -17.68 -4.57
N LEU A 247 16.48 -17.01 -4.64
CA LEU A 247 16.02 -16.05 -3.62
C LEU A 247 15.23 -16.71 -2.47
N GLU A 248 14.98 -18.02 -2.54
CA GLU A 248 14.19 -18.79 -1.56
C GLU A 248 12.77 -18.21 -1.32
N ILE A 249 12.14 -17.70 -2.37
CA ILE A 249 10.82 -17.08 -2.29
C ILE A 249 9.74 -18.17 -2.17
N LYS A 250 8.91 -18.09 -1.13
CA LYS A 250 7.79 -19.05 -0.93
C LYS A 250 6.46 -18.47 -1.35
N LYS A 251 6.28 -17.17 -1.18
CA LYS A 251 5.05 -16.42 -1.54
C LYS A 251 5.39 -15.00 -2.02
N PRO A 252 4.52 -14.34 -2.80
CA PRO A 252 4.78 -12.99 -3.31
C PRO A 252 5.10 -11.95 -2.23
N GLU A 253 4.58 -12.10 -1.02
CA GLU A 253 4.82 -11.15 0.07
C GLU A 253 6.24 -11.24 0.64
N ASP A 254 7.01 -12.29 0.29
CA ASP A 254 8.38 -12.50 0.74
C ASP A 254 9.40 -11.66 -0.04
N VAL A 255 8.98 -10.86 -1.03
CA VAL A 255 9.88 -9.97 -1.79
C VAL A 255 9.67 -8.49 -1.50
N LYS A 256 10.75 -7.72 -1.59
CA LYS A 256 10.71 -6.27 -1.81
C LYS A 256 11.16 -6.00 -3.25
N ILE A 257 10.47 -5.09 -3.92
CA ILE A 257 10.76 -4.71 -5.30
C ILE A 257 11.08 -3.22 -5.32
N PHE A 258 12.16 -2.86 -6.00
CA PHE A 258 12.55 -1.48 -6.21
C PHE A 258 12.98 -1.26 -7.66
N THR A 259 12.77 -0.05 -8.18
CA THR A 259 13.39 0.40 -9.44
C THR A 259 14.37 1.54 -9.14
N ILE A 260 15.50 1.56 -9.85
CA ILE A 260 16.47 2.65 -9.76
C ILE A 260 15.92 3.88 -10.51
N MET A 261 16.07 5.05 -9.90
CA MET A 261 15.72 6.35 -10.47
C MET A 261 16.95 7.07 -11.01
N THR A 262 16.74 7.93 -12.01
CA THR A 262 17.69 8.98 -12.40
C THR A 262 17.02 10.33 -12.16
N ILE A 263 17.66 11.17 -11.32
CA ILE A 263 17.15 12.49 -10.94
C ILE A 263 18.11 13.54 -11.53
N PRO A 264 17.77 14.18 -12.65
CA PRO A 264 18.58 15.25 -13.23
C PRO A 264 18.68 16.46 -12.30
N HIS A 265 19.87 17.07 -12.21
CA HIS A 265 20.07 18.23 -11.36
C HIS A 265 19.34 19.46 -11.91
N GLY A 266 18.42 20.03 -11.13
CA GLY A 266 17.67 21.23 -11.49
C GLY A 266 16.56 21.03 -12.53
N ASP A 267 16.25 19.79 -12.88
CA ASP A 267 15.22 19.44 -13.87
C ASP A 267 14.33 18.29 -13.36
N PRO A 268 13.41 18.59 -12.42
CA PRO A 268 12.57 17.59 -11.78
C PRO A 268 11.51 16.99 -12.72
N ASP A 269 11.19 17.64 -13.84
CA ASP A 269 10.22 17.11 -14.81
C ASP A 269 10.78 15.94 -15.64
N ASN A 270 12.11 15.78 -15.69
CA ASN A 270 12.79 14.73 -16.44
C ASN A 270 13.34 13.59 -15.56
N ILE A 271 12.77 13.40 -14.36
CA ILE A 271 13.07 12.23 -13.53
C ILE A 271 12.61 10.97 -14.26
N THR A 272 13.48 9.97 -14.30
CA THR A 272 13.18 8.68 -14.95
C THR A 272 13.39 7.49 -14.02
N VAL A 273 12.70 6.38 -14.29
CA VAL A 273 12.86 5.09 -13.61
C VAL A 273 13.21 3.97 -14.58
N ASN A 274 13.99 3.00 -14.13
CA ASN A 274 14.34 1.79 -14.89
C ASN A 274 13.39 0.62 -14.60
N LEU A 275 12.22 0.62 -15.24
CA LEU A 275 11.23 -0.45 -15.11
C LEU A 275 11.67 -1.77 -15.79
N LYS A 276 12.66 -1.74 -16.68
CA LYS A 276 13.18 -2.94 -17.36
C LYS A 276 14.10 -3.78 -16.48
N ALA A 277 14.72 -3.20 -15.46
CA ALA A 277 15.66 -3.89 -14.60
C ALA A 277 15.41 -3.61 -13.10
N PRO A 278 14.30 -4.13 -12.53
CA PRO A 278 14.01 -4.00 -11.11
C PRO A 278 15.05 -4.74 -10.24
N ILE A 279 15.19 -4.23 -9.02
CA ILE A 279 15.87 -4.89 -7.92
C ILE A 279 14.85 -5.71 -7.15
N ILE A 280 15.12 -7.01 -7.01
CA ILE A 280 14.32 -7.95 -6.24
C ILE A 280 15.14 -8.35 -5.02
N ILE A 281 14.55 -8.20 -3.82
CA ILE A 281 15.20 -8.54 -2.56
C ILE A 281 14.31 -9.54 -1.80
N SER A 282 14.88 -10.69 -1.45
CA SER A 282 14.22 -11.64 -0.59
C SER A 282 14.20 -11.16 0.86
N LYS A 283 13.02 -11.12 1.47
CA LYS A 283 12.85 -10.87 2.91
C LYS A 283 13.25 -12.08 3.76
N VAL A 284 13.46 -13.25 3.15
CA VAL A 284 13.81 -14.51 3.83
C VAL A 284 15.29 -14.54 4.18
N ASN A 285 16.15 -14.20 3.21
CA ASN A 285 17.60 -14.36 3.34
C ASN A 285 18.40 -13.09 2.95
N ASN A 286 17.73 -11.97 2.67
CA ASN A 286 18.34 -10.69 2.21
C ASN A 286 19.23 -10.82 0.96
N LYS A 287 19.03 -11.85 0.14
CA LYS A 287 19.66 -11.90 -1.19
C LYS A 287 18.95 -10.92 -2.12
N GLY A 288 19.75 -10.20 -2.88
CA GLY A 288 19.30 -9.25 -3.89
C GLY A 288 19.75 -9.67 -5.29
N VAL A 289 18.94 -9.36 -6.30
CA VAL A 289 19.32 -9.43 -7.71
C VAL A 289 18.72 -8.23 -8.46
N GLN A 290 19.47 -7.67 -9.41
CA GLN A 290 18.87 -6.79 -10.41
C GLN A 290 18.55 -7.62 -11.65
N LEU A 291 17.25 -7.81 -11.92
CA LEU A 291 16.76 -8.72 -12.95
C LEU A 291 16.36 -7.93 -14.20
N ILE A 292 16.93 -8.23 -15.36
CA ILE A 292 16.46 -7.67 -16.63
C ILE A 292 15.22 -8.45 -17.07
N LEU A 293 14.07 -7.77 -17.14
CA LEU A 293 12.81 -8.35 -17.55
C LEU A 293 12.75 -8.53 -19.07
N GLU A 294 12.06 -9.57 -19.55
CA GLU A 294 11.86 -9.76 -20.98
C GLU A 294 10.71 -8.90 -21.54
N ASN A 295 9.79 -8.45 -20.68
CA ASN A 295 8.60 -7.67 -21.05
C ASN A 295 8.97 -6.42 -21.88
N GLU A 296 8.45 -6.35 -23.11
CA GLU A 296 8.73 -5.26 -24.07
C GLU A 296 8.11 -3.92 -23.65
N ASN A 297 7.09 -3.94 -22.79
CA ASN A 297 6.44 -2.72 -22.28
C ASN A 297 7.26 -1.99 -21.21
N TYR A 298 8.38 -2.57 -20.79
CA TYR A 298 9.31 -1.99 -19.84
C TYR A 298 10.63 -1.64 -20.52
N HIS A 299 11.11 -0.44 -20.22
CA HIS A 299 12.30 0.18 -20.79
C HIS A 299 13.22 0.68 -19.67
N LEU A 300 14.47 0.96 -20.05
CA LEU A 300 15.49 1.45 -19.12
C LEU A 300 15.20 2.86 -18.59
N LYS A 301 14.39 3.63 -19.31
CA LYS A 301 14.00 5.00 -18.97
C LYS A 301 12.53 5.19 -19.25
N HIS A 302 11.75 5.26 -18.18
CA HIS A 302 10.39 5.79 -18.21
C HIS A 302 10.36 7.11 -17.47
N ASN A 303 9.78 8.15 -18.06
CA ASN A 303 9.56 9.40 -17.35
C ASN A 303 8.54 9.18 -16.24
N VAL A 304 8.87 9.57 -15.00
CA VAL A 304 8.03 9.32 -13.83
C VAL A 304 6.69 10.05 -13.94
N LYS A 305 6.69 11.28 -14.43
CA LYS A 305 5.46 12.10 -14.58
C LYS A 305 4.53 11.51 -15.63
N GLU A 306 5.09 11.01 -16.74
CA GLU A 306 4.33 10.36 -17.80
C GLU A 306 3.72 9.03 -17.34
N GLU A 307 4.46 8.21 -16.59
CA GLU A 307 3.95 6.94 -16.06
C GLU A 307 2.89 7.14 -14.97
N ILE A 308 3.03 8.16 -14.13
CA ILE A 308 1.98 8.53 -13.16
C ILE A 308 0.72 8.96 -13.91
N SER A 309 0.83 9.87 -14.88
CA SER A 309 -0.31 10.32 -15.70
C SER A 309 -0.99 9.15 -16.43
N ARG A 310 -0.20 8.20 -16.94
CA ARG A 310 -0.69 6.96 -17.56
C ARG A 310 -1.41 6.07 -16.54
N SER A 311 -0.87 5.94 -15.34
CA SER A 311 -1.48 5.15 -14.25
C SER A 311 -2.82 5.75 -13.83
N ASP A 312 -2.90 7.08 -13.73
CA ASP A 312 -4.14 7.81 -13.45
C ASP A 312 -5.18 7.51 -14.55
N GLU A 313 -4.80 7.53 -15.83
CA GLU A 313 -5.72 7.14 -16.91
C GLU A 313 -6.22 5.69 -16.81
N ILE A 314 -5.37 4.75 -16.38
CA ILE A 314 -5.75 3.35 -16.20
C ILE A 314 -6.73 3.22 -15.04
N ILE A 315 -6.46 3.90 -13.94
CA ILE A 315 -7.33 3.95 -12.77
C ILE A 315 -8.68 4.55 -13.16
N LYS A 316 -8.72 5.65 -13.93
CA LYS A 316 -9.96 6.26 -14.46
C LYS A 316 -10.72 5.37 -15.43
N LYS A 317 -10.03 4.59 -16.27
CA LYS A 317 -10.68 3.65 -17.22
C LYS A 317 -11.19 2.39 -16.53
N GLN A 318 -10.63 2.05 -15.37
CA GLN A 318 -11.12 0.99 -14.48
C GLN A 318 -12.15 1.51 -13.48
N ALA A 319 -12.22 2.84 -13.30
CA ALA A 319 -13.31 3.52 -12.63
C ALA A 319 -14.58 3.46 -13.51
N PRO A 320 -15.78 3.40 -12.90
CA PRO A 320 -17.04 3.38 -13.65
C PRO A 320 -17.15 4.57 -14.64
N ASP A 321 -17.78 4.34 -15.80
CA ASP A 321 -17.72 5.09 -17.08
C ASP A 321 -18.04 6.63 -17.07
N LYS A 322 -18.27 7.27 -15.92
CA LYS A 322 -18.72 8.68 -15.88
C LYS A 322 -17.63 9.76 -15.92
N GLU A 323 -16.35 9.41 -15.99
CA GLU A 323 -15.27 10.42 -16.08
C GLU A 323 -14.79 10.71 -17.51
N ARG A 324 -15.44 10.14 -18.54
CA ARG A 324 -15.18 10.49 -19.94
C ARG A 324 -16.09 11.62 -20.42
N GLY A 325 -16.03 12.78 -19.79
CA GLY A 325 -16.60 14.00 -20.37
C GLY A 325 -17.02 15.10 -19.40
N ALA A 326 -16.13 16.09 -19.24
CA ALA A 326 -16.48 17.52 -19.21
C ALA A 326 -15.29 18.32 -19.73
#